data_AF-A0A3U1MU46-F1
#
_entry.id   AF-A0A3U1MU46-F1
#
_cell.length_a   1.000
_cell.length_b   1.000
_cell.length_c   1.000
_cell.angle_alpha   90.00
_cell.angle_beta   90.00
_cell.angle_gamma   90.00
#
_symmetry.space_group_name_H-M   'P 1'
#
loop_
_entity.id
_entity.type
_entity.pdbx_description
1 polymer ?
#
loop_
_entity_poly.entity_id
_entity_poly.type
_entity_poly.pdbx_seq_one_letter_code
_entity_poly.pdbx_strand_id
1 'polypeptide(L)' 'MPLNDMQIRRAKPETKAYTLGDGQGLSLLIEPNGSKSWRFRYRFAGKPKMISLGVYPTITLADASSRRDDARKLVAEGKS' A
#
# COMPACT_ATOMS: atom_id res chain seq x y z
N MET A 1 -4.52 12.16 -1.37
CA MET A 1 -4.87 12.57 0.00
C MET A 1 -4.41 11.45 0.92
N PRO A 2 -3.71 11.74 2.03
CA PRO A 2 -3.25 10.70 2.95
C PRO A 2 -4.46 9.98 3.58
N LEU A 3 -4.32 8.68 3.80
CA LEU A 3 -5.30 7.91 4.55
C LEU A 3 -5.16 8.23 6.04
N ASN A 4 -6.26 8.02 6.76
CA ASN A 4 -6.24 7.93 8.21
C ASN A 4 -6.85 6.62 8.68
N ASP A 5 -6.61 6.28 9.95
CA ASP A 5 -7.05 5.02 10.54
C ASP A 5 -8.58 4.85 10.51
N MET A 6 -9.33 5.94 10.65
CA MET A 6 -10.78 5.92 10.59
C MET A 6 -11.30 5.51 9.20
N GLN A 7 -10.71 6.04 8.13
CA GLN A 7 -11.05 5.67 6.75
C GLN A 7 -10.73 4.19 6.50
N ILE A 8 -9.57 3.72 6.96
CA ILE A 8 -9.14 2.32 6.81
C ILE A 8 -10.10 1.36 7.52
N ARG A 9 -10.48 1.67 8.77
CA ARG A 9 -11.42 0.85 9.53
C ARG A 9 -12.82 0.82 8.90
N ARG A 10 -13.30 1.97 8.42
CA ARG A 10 -14.63 2.10 7.81
C ARG A 10 -14.75 1.50 6.42
N ALA A 11 -13.62 1.25 5.75
CA ALA A 11 -13.61 0.68 4.42
C ALA A 11 -14.17 -0.75 4.44
N LYS A 12 -15.24 -0.98 3.68
CA LYS A 12 -15.95 -2.26 3.59
C LYS A 12 -15.56 -3.00 2.31
N PRO A 13 -15.53 -4.34 2.29
CA PRO A 13 -15.38 -5.09 1.06
C PRO A 13 -16.50 -4.76 0.07
N GLU A 14 -16.17 -4.77 -1.21
CA GLU A 14 -17.11 -4.62 -2.32
C GLU A 14 -17.11 -5.90 -3.18
N THR A 15 -17.99 -5.96 -4.18
CA THR A 15 -18.05 -7.10 -5.11
C THR A 15 -16.77 -7.27 -5.93
N LYS A 16 -15.98 -6.19 -6.09
CA LYS A 16 -14.68 -6.18 -6.76
C LYS A 16 -13.64 -5.57 -5.83
N ALA A 17 -12.39 -6.01 -5.99
CA ALA A 17 -11.29 -5.43 -5.25
C ALA A 17 -11.09 -3.97 -5.64
N TYR A 18 -10.81 -3.12 -4.66
CA TYR A 18 -10.52 -1.70 -4.87
C TYR A 18 -9.39 -1.23 -3.97
N THR A 19 -8.83 -0.06 -4.30
CA THR A 19 -7.70 0.50 -3.54
C THR A 19 -8.02 1.86 -2.98
N LEU A 20 -7.69 2.06 -1.71
CA LEU A 20 -7.63 3.38 -1.09
C LEU A 20 -6.21 3.92 -1.19
N GLY A 21 -6.02 5.06 -1.83
CA GLY A 21 -4.70 5.67 -2.01
C GLY A 21 -4.27 6.48 -0.80
N ASP A 22 -3.06 6.25 -0.31
CA ASP A 22 -2.40 7.04 0.75
C ASP A 22 -1.45 8.11 0.18
N GLY A 23 -1.05 7.96 -1.08
CA GLY A 23 -0.10 8.84 -1.76
C GLY A 23 1.30 8.25 -1.79
N GLN A 24 2.19 8.91 -2.56
CA GLN A 24 3.56 8.43 -2.80
C GLN A 24 3.62 6.96 -3.27
N GLY A 25 2.61 6.49 -4.01
CA GLY A 25 2.51 5.11 -4.49
C GLY A 25 1.98 4.09 -3.47
N LEU A 26 1.77 4.46 -2.20
CA LEU A 26 1.17 3.61 -1.18
C LEU A 26 -0.36 3.59 -1.30
N SER A 27 -0.94 2.42 -1.12
CA SER A 27 -2.37 2.20 -1.14
C SER A 27 -2.76 0.98 -0.31
N LEU A 28 -3.98 0.96 0.21
CA LEU A 28 -4.59 -0.21 0.84
C LEU A 28 -5.50 -0.90 -0.18
N LEU A 29 -5.18 -2.13 -0.54
CA LEU A 29 -6.04 -3.01 -1.32
C LEU A 29 -7.07 -3.65 -0.38
N ILE A 30 -8.33 -3.57 -0.78
CA ILE A 30 -9.46 -4.19 -0.09
C ILE A 30 -10.05 -5.23 -1.02
N GLU A 31 -10.03 -6.49 -0.59
CA GLU A 31 -10.56 -7.60 -1.37
C GLU A 31 -12.03 -7.88 -1.02
N PRO A 32 -12.79 -8.53 -1.91
CA PRO A 32 -14.18 -8.92 -1.65
C PRO A 32 -14.35 -9.83 -0.42
N ASN A 33 -13.32 -10.60 -0.07
CA ASN A 33 -13.29 -11.45 1.12
C ASN A 33 -13.07 -10.66 2.43
N GLY A 34 -12.92 -9.33 2.37
CA GLY A 34 -12.67 -8.46 3.52
C GLY A 34 -11.19 -8.32 3.90
N SER A 35 -10.27 -9.02 3.21
CA SER A 35 -8.83 -8.87 3.44
C SER A 35 -8.36 -7.47 3.05
N LYS A 36 -7.40 -6.95 3.81
CA LYS A 36 -6.82 -5.62 3.62
C LYS A 36 -5.31 -5.75 3.54
N SER A 37 -4.70 -5.32 2.45
CA SER A 37 -3.23 -5.41 2.27
C SER A 37 -2.63 -4.13 1.72
N TRP A 38 -1.47 -3.76 2.24
CA TRP A 38 -0.72 -2.59 1.80
C TRP A 38 0.01 -2.90 0.48
N ARG A 39 -0.21 -2.06 -0.52
CA ARG A 39 0.43 -2.14 -1.84
C ARG A 39 1.22 -0.88 -2.10
N PHE A 40 2.47 -1.05 -2.49
CA PHE A 40 3.34 0.04 -2.94
C PHE A 40 3.63 -0.11 -4.42
N ARG A 41 3.22 0.90 -5.20
CA ARG A 41 3.50 1.04 -6.62
C ARG A 41 4.68 1.98 -6.85
N TYR A 42 5.63 1.55 -7.65
CA TYR A 42 6.80 2.33 -8.05
C TYR A 42 7.18 2.04 -9.50
N ARG A 43 8.17 2.76 -10.03
CA ARG A 43 8.81 2.42 -11.30
C ARG A 43 10.27 2.10 -11.05
N PHE A 44 10.76 1.07 -11.73
CA PHE A 44 12.16 0.70 -11.73
C PHE A 44 12.61 0.44 -13.16
N ALA A 45 13.73 1.05 -13.57
CA ALA A 45 14.21 1.01 -14.96
C ALA A 45 13.09 1.30 -15.98
N GLY A 46 12.26 2.32 -15.71
CA GLY A 46 11.15 2.72 -16.57
C GLY A 46 9.92 1.80 -16.53
N LYS A 47 9.96 0.65 -15.85
CA LYS A 47 8.85 -0.33 -15.79
C LYS A 47 8.04 -0.17 -14.51
N PRO A 48 6.69 -0.19 -14.56
CA PRO A 48 5.86 -0.20 -13.37
C PRO A 48 6.05 -1.50 -12.59
N LYS A 49 6.15 -1.37 -11.27
CA LYS A 49 6.27 -2.47 -10.32
C LYS A 49 5.31 -2.25 -9.15
N MET A 50 4.93 -3.33 -8.51
CA MET A 50 4.08 -3.31 -7.31
C MET A 50 4.57 -4.40 -6.35
N ILE A 51 4.70 -4.04 -5.08
CA ILE A 51 4.99 -4.98 -4.00
C ILE A 51 3.92 -4.92 -2.91
N SER A 52 3.79 -6.02 -2.16
CA SER A 52 3.01 -6.05 -0.93
C SER A 52 3.89 -5.61 0.24
N LEU A 53 3.38 -4.73 1.09
CA LEU A 53 4.06 -4.29 2.31
C LEU A 53 3.48 -4.97 3.57
N GLY A 54 2.55 -5.90 3.40
CA GLY A 54 1.92 -6.69 4.47
C GLY A 54 0.41 -6.46 4.58
N VAL A 55 -0.20 -7.11 5.56
CA VAL A 55 -1.65 -7.11 5.77
C VAL A 55 -2.05 -6.25 6.95
N TYR A 56 -3.18 -5.55 6.84
CA TYR A 56 -3.81 -4.83 7.95
C TYR A 56 -4.75 -5.79 8.71
N PRO A 57 -4.85 -5.73 10.05
CA PRO A 57 -4.25 -4.74 10.96
C PRO A 57 -2.84 -5.06 11.45
N THR A 58 -2.25 -6.21 11.08
CA THR A 58 -0.91 -6.62 11.54
C THR A 58 0.16 -5.58 11.22
N ILE A 59 0.08 -4.97 10.04
CA ILE A 59 0.90 -3.83 9.60
C ILE A 59 0.00 -2.60 9.62
N THR A 60 0.34 -1.64 10.50
CA THR A 60 -0.40 -0.39 10.62
C THR A 60 -0.10 0.55 9.45
N LEU A 61 -0.85 1.64 9.31
CA LEU A 61 -0.56 2.69 8.32
C LEU A 61 0.83 3.32 8.53
N ALA A 62 1.25 3.48 9.78
CA ALA A 62 2.58 4.00 10.12
C ALA A 62 3.68 3.02 9.67
N ASP A 63 3.52 1.73 9.98
CA ASP A 63 4.47 0.69 9.54
C ASP A 63 4.55 0.60 8.01
N ALA A 64 3.40 0.65 7.34
CA ALA A 64 3.34 0.64 5.88
C ALA A 64 4.04 1.86 5.27
N SER A 65 3.91 3.03 5.89
CA SER A 65 4.61 4.26 5.48
C SER A 65 6.13 4.13 5.66
N SER A 66 6.58 3.59 6.79
CA SER A 66 8.02 3.32 7.00
C SER A 66 8.57 2.36 5.95
N ARG A 67 7.87 1.24 5.71
CA ARG A 67 8.28 0.24 4.70
C ARG A 67 8.29 0.80 3.28
N ARG A 68 7.35 1.70 2.95
CA ARG A 68 7.35 2.44 1.68
C ARG A 68 8.63 3.26 1.56
N ASP A 69 8.98 4.00 2.59
CA ASP A 69 10.13 4.91 2.56
C ASP A 69 11.45 4.13 2.42
N ASP A 70 11.56 2.97 3.08
CA ASP A 70 12.71 2.08 2.89
C ASP A 70 12.76 1.49 1.47
N ALA A 71 11.63 1.02 0.94
CA ALA A 71 11.55 0.54 -0.45
C ALA A 71 11.91 1.63 -1.46
N ARG A 72 11.51 2.89 -1.22
CA ARG A 72 11.88 4.03 -2.08
C ARG A 72 13.37 4.29 -2.11
N LYS A 73 14.05 4.18 -0.95
CA LYS A 73 15.51 4.31 -0.88
C LYS A 73 16.20 3.23 -1.72
N LEU A 74 15.77 1.97 -1.56
CA LEU A 74 16.33 0.86 -2.34
C LEU A 74 16.16 1.07 -3.85
N VAL A 75 14.96 1.46 -4.29
CA VAL A 75 14.66 1.77 -5.70
C VAL A 75 15.55 2.90 -6.22
N ALA A 76 15.77 3.95 -5.43
CA ALA A 76 16.65 5.06 -5.79
C ALA A 76 18.13 4.65 -5.90
N GLU A 77 18.56 3.67 -5.09
CA GLU A 77 19.89 3.06 -5.15
C GLU A 77 20.05 2.05 -6.31
N GLY A 78 19.02 1.80 -7.11
CA GLY A 78 19.08 0.82 -8.19
C GLY A 78 18.83 -0.63 -7.73
N LYS A 79 18.34 -0.85 -6.51
CA LYS A 79 18.07 -2.16 -5.92
C LYS A 79 16.55 -2.36 -5.85
N SER A 80 15.98 -3.27 -6.64
CA SER A 80 14.52 -3.53 -6.65
C SER A 80 14.15 -4.99 -6.81
#